data_AF-A0A1J8PVF5-F1
#
_entry.id   AF-A0A1J8PVF5-F1
#
_cell.length_a   1.000
_cell.length_b   1.000
_cell.length_c   1.000
_cell.angle_alpha   90.00
_cell.angle_beta   90.00
_cell.angle_gamma   90.00
#
_symmetry.space_group_name_H-M   'P 1'
#
loop_
_entity.id
_entity.type
_entity.pdbx_description
1 polymer ?
#
loop_
_entity_poly.entity_id
_entity_poly.type
_entity_poly.pdbx_seq_one_letter_code
_entity_poly.pdbx_strand_id
1 'polypeptide(L)'
;MTFTLNYNTLIFDIGDVLFSWSPQTKTFISPKVLHHILSSPTWTDYERGRMSQDECYARVGREFSVGPTEISRALEEARDSLQSNEDLISVIRHLKVRSGGMLHVFAMSNISAPDYEVLRTKPADWSLFDDIFTSAGVGERKPNLGFYKAVLSRTGADPSRTIFVDDKMENVLSARSLGMCGIVFDDSRTVIRALHNLLGDPVERGRQYLTLNAKKLLSVTDNGILLEENFAQLLILEVTRDRNLVNLTDSPRTWNFFQGKPLLTTEEFPFDLDTTSLGLTVMNDHEDIVHSVMDEMLDYIDDDGIIQTYFDHRRPRFDPVVCVNALTLFYSYGRGHQLDRTLHWIREVLLHRAYLDGTRYYATPECFLYFLGRLLETSNDAYLAGYLKPLLIERIQERIGAKGDALALSMRLCLCACLGLRNDVDLRTLLPLQCDDGGWEIGWIYKFGSSGISIGNRGLTTSLAMKAILEMRSISTPPPSLSQAPAVSLSKQVHPAT
;
A
#
# COMPACT_ATOMS: atom_id res chain seq x y z
N MET A 1 -13.41 -16.69 4.95
CA MET A 1 -13.73 -16.32 3.55
C MET A 1 -12.51 -16.61 2.70
N THR A 2 -12.63 -17.48 1.72
CA THR A 2 -11.57 -17.82 0.76
C THR A 2 -11.33 -16.62 -0.14
N PHE A 3 -10.15 -16.01 -0.04
CA PHE A 3 -9.71 -14.92 -0.92
C PHE A 3 -9.74 -15.41 -2.37
N THR A 4 -10.58 -14.81 -3.20
CA THR A 4 -10.54 -15.01 -4.65
C THR A 4 -9.45 -14.09 -5.19
N LEU A 5 -8.45 -14.66 -5.85
CA LEU A 5 -7.45 -13.88 -6.57
C LEU A 5 -8.16 -12.92 -7.54
N ASN A 6 -8.02 -11.61 -7.30
CA ASN A 6 -8.55 -10.57 -8.20
C ASN A 6 -7.93 -10.73 -9.59
N TYR A 7 -6.67 -11.17 -9.67
CA TYR A 7 -5.95 -11.45 -10.91
C TYR A 7 -5.51 -12.91 -10.97
N ASN A 8 -5.76 -13.56 -12.10
CA ASN A 8 -5.37 -14.96 -12.33
C ASN A 8 -4.49 -15.12 -13.57
N THR A 9 -4.15 -14.02 -14.25
CA THR A 9 -3.30 -14.03 -15.43
C THR A 9 -2.22 -12.97 -15.32
N LEU A 10 -0.98 -13.35 -15.59
CA LEU A 10 0.17 -12.46 -15.77
C LEU A 10 0.65 -12.53 -17.22
N ILE A 11 0.89 -11.37 -17.82
CA ILE A 11 1.50 -11.26 -19.15
C ILE A 11 2.70 -10.32 -19.04
N PHE A 12 3.88 -10.81 -19.43
CA PHE A 12 5.12 -10.03 -19.41
C PHE A 12 5.65 -9.74 -20.80
N ASP A 13 6.28 -8.58 -20.97
CA ASP A 13 7.34 -8.46 -21.98
C ASP A 13 8.52 -9.37 -21.63
N ILE A 14 9.27 -9.76 -22.66
CA ILE A 14 10.51 -10.51 -22.51
C ILE A 14 11.71 -9.57 -22.50
N GLY A 15 11.82 -8.70 -23.52
CA GLY A 15 12.96 -7.77 -23.64
C GLY A 15 12.88 -6.67 -22.59
N ASP A 16 14.02 -6.32 -21.99
CA ASP A 16 14.19 -5.29 -20.96
C ASP A 16 13.31 -5.43 -19.70
N VAL A 17 12.62 -6.58 -19.56
CA VAL A 17 11.82 -6.95 -18.38
C VAL A 17 12.33 -8.26 -17.76
N LEU A 18 12.26 -9.36 -18.53
CA LEU A 18 12.74 -10.68 -18.09
C LEU A 18 14.15 -10.99 -18.55
N PHE A 19 14.58 -10.38 -19.66
CA PHE A 19 15.94 -10.44 -20.16
C PHE A 19 16.44 -9.04 -20.48
N SER A 20 17.55 -8.65 -19.88
CA SER A 20 18.26 -7.43 -20.23
C SER A 20 19.43 -7.75 -21.15
N TRP A 21 19.71 -6.89 -22.12
CA TRP A 21 20.92 -6.96 -22.93
C TRP A 21 21.85 -5.77 -22.67
N SER A 22 23.11 -5.93 -23.03
CA SER A 22 24.09 -4.85 -23.04
C SER A 22 24.03 -4.10 -24.37
N PRO A 23 23.80 -2.77 -24.37
CA PRO A 23 23.95 -1.97 -25.59
C PRO A 23 25.42 -1.78 -25.99
N GLN A 24 26.38 -2.23 -25.17
CA GLN A 24 27.80 -2.13 -25.45
C GLN A 24 28.23 -3.22 -26.44
N THR A 25 28.12 -2.88 -27.73
CA THR A 25 28.67 -3.69 -28.81
C THR A 25 30.10 -3.24 -29.14
N LYS A 26 30.93 -4.14 -29.66
CA LYS A 26 32.25 -3.87 -30.26
C LYS A 26 32.12 -3.43 -31.72
N THR A 27 30.90 -3.14 -32.17
CA THR A 27 30.62 -2.70 -33.53
C THR A 27 30.82 -1.20 -33.72
N PHE A 28 30.92 -0.77 -34.97
CA PHE A 28 30.96 0.65 -35.33
C PHE A 28 29.57 1.31 -35.32
N ILE A 29 28.50 0.52 -35.10
CA ILE A 29 27.14 1.04 -35.00
C ILE A 29 26.97 1.66 -33.61
N SER A 30 26.78 2.98 -33.58
CA SER A 30 26.48 3.66 -32.31
C SER A 30 25.13 3.18 -31.74
N PRO A 31 24.95 3.17 -30.41
CA PRO A 31 23.68 2.82 -29.77
C PRO A 31 22.48 3.61 -30.31
N LYS A 32 22.70 4.88 -30.67
CA LYS A 32 21.67 5.76 -31.26
C LYS A 32 21.22 5.27 -32.64
N VAL A 33 22.15 4.84 -33.49
CA VAL A 33 21.83 4.30 -34.82
C VAL A 33 21.12 2.96 -34.69
N LEU A 34 21.60 2.08 -33.81
CA LEU A 34 20.93 0.80 -33.52
C LEU A 34 19.49 1.03 -33.04
N HIS A 35 19.28 1.96 -32.11
CA HIS A 35 17.94 2.32 -31.65
C HIS A 35 17.02 2.82 -32.78
N HIS A 36 17.52 3.65 -33.69
CA HIS A 36 16.74 4.09 -34.85
C HIS A 36 16.42 2.95 -35.82
N ILE A 37 17.35 2.01 -36.03
CA ILE A 37 17.11 0.79 -36.82
C ILE A 37 15.94 0.00 -36.22
N LEU A 38 16.01 -0.30 -34.91
CA LEU A 38 14.99 -1.08 -34.18
C LEU A 38 13.62 -0.39 -34.14
N SER A 39 13.59 0.94 -34.30
CA SER A 39 12.35 1.74 -34.32
C SER A 39 11.81 1.99 -35.74
N SER A 40 12.49 1.49 -36.78
CA SER A 40 12.12 1.76 -38.17
C SER A 40 10.87 0.98 -38.62
N PRO A 41 10.14 1.46 -39.65
CA PRO A 41 9.08 0.68 -40.29
C PRO A 41 9.57 -0.65 -40.86
N THR A 42 10.78 -0.66 -41.43
CA THR A 42 11.42 -1.87 -41.96
C THR A 42 11.61 -2.92 -40.87
N TRP A 43 12.12 -2.52 -39.71
CA TRP A 43 12.27 -3.41 -38.56
C TRP A 43 10.92 -3.87 -38.00
N THR A 44 9.93 -2.98 -37.99
CA THR A 44 8.55 -3.33 -37.61
C THR A 44 7.97 -4.43 -38.48
N ASP A 45 8.16 -4.39 -39.80
CA ASP A 45 7.68 -5.45 -40.70
C ASP A 45 8.47 -6.76 -40.52
N TYR A 46 9.78 -6.67 -40.25
CA TYR A 46 10.61 -7.82 -39.91
C TYR A 46 10.16 -8.51 -38.61
N GLU A 47 9.93 -7.75 -37.52
CA GLU A 47 9.40 -8.28 -36.25
C GLU A 47 8.03 -8.93 -36.42
N ARG A 48 7.23 -8.50 -37.40
CA ARG A 48 5.92 -9.09 -37.71
C ARG A 48 5.99 -10.30 -38.65
N GLY A 49 7.19 -10.73 -39.05
CA GLY A 49 7.38 -11.85 -39.96
C GLY A 49 6.95 -11.56 -41.41
N ARG A 50 6.84 -10.28 -41.81
CA ARG A 50 6.48 -9.87 -43.18
C ARG A 50 7.67 -9.79 -44.13
N MET A 51 8.87 -9.91 -43.59
CA MET A 51 10.13 -9.73 -44.29
C MET A 51 11.17 -10.73 -43.78
N SER A 52 12.06 -11.22 -44.64
CA SER A 52 13.17 -12.09 -44.22
C SER A 52 14.28 -11.28 -43.53
N GLN A 53 15.15 -11.95 -42.77
CA GLN A 53 16.30 -11.31 -42.11
C GLN A 53 17.22 -10.63 -43.12
N ASP A 54 17.56 -11.30 -44.22
CA ASP A 54 18.46 -10.78 -45.25
C ASP A 54 17.87 -9.54 -45.95
N GLU A 55 16.56 -9.57 -46.25
CA GLU A 55 15.87 -8.44 -46.85
C GLU A 55 15.83 -7.25 -45.87
N CYS A 56 15.54 -7.51 -44.60
CA CYS A 56 15.54 -6.51 -43.53
C CYS A 56 16.91 -5.84 -43.43
N TYR A 57 17.98 -6.63 -43.24
CA TYR A 57 19.33 -6.11 -43.03
C TYR A 57 19.84 -5.34 -44.26
N ALA A 58 19.52 -5.81 -45.47
CA ALA A 58 19.85 -5.08 -46.69
C ALA A 58 19.10 -3.74 -46.79
N ARG A 59 17.84 -3.69 -46.37
CA ARG A 59 17.02 -2.48 -46.42
C ARG A 59 17.39 -1.47 -45.35
N VAL A 60 17.53 -1.90 -44.09
CA VAL A 60 18.02 -1.01 -43.02
C VAL A 60 19.46 -0.57 -43.26
N GLY A 61 20.29 -1.42 -43.87
CA GLY A 61 21.65 -1.05 -44.27
C GLY A 61 21.67 0.11 -45.27
N ARG A 62 20.73 0.12 -46.23
CA ARG A 62 20.54 1.27 -47.14
C ARG A 62 19.95 2.49 -46.45
N GLU A 63 18.94 2.32 -45.60
CA GLU A 63 18.23 3.41 -44.91
C GLU A 63 19.15 4.17 -43.93
N PHE A 64 20.04 3.46 -43.25
CA PHE A 64 20.91 4.01 -42.22
C PHE A 64 22.38 4.13 -42.64
N SER A 65 22.72 3.78 -43.89
CA SER A 65 24.09 3.80 -44.42
C SER A 65 25.07 2.95 -43.61
N VAL A 66 24.66 1.73 -43.27
CA VAL A 66 25.43 0.76 -42.48
C VAL A 66 25.58 -0.55 -43.27
N GLY A 67 26.74 -1.23 -43.17
CA GLY A 67 26.92 -2.53 -43.81
C GLY A 67 25.99 -3.59 -43.21
N PRO A 68 25.29 -4.43 -44.03
CA PRO A 68 24.45 -5.51 -43.51
C PRO A 68 25.18 -6.48 -42.57
N THR A 69 26.48 -6.72 -42.80
CA THR A 69 27.34 -7.52 -41.93
C THR A 69 27.59 -6.86 -40.57
N GLU A 70 27.68 -5.54 -40.51
CA GLU A 70 27.82 -4.81 -39.26
C GLU A 70 26.53 -4.84 -38.44
N ILE A 71 25.37 -4.77 -39.10
CA ILE A 71 24.05 -4.93 -38.47
C ILE A 71 23.92 -6.33 -37.89
N SER A 72 24.25 -7.37 -38.67
CA SER A 72 24.24 -8.76 -38.17
C SER A 72 25.11 -8.92 -36.93
N ARG A 73 26.35 -8.44 -36.98
CA ARG A 73 27.29 -8.51 -35.85
C ARG A 73 26.76 -7.76 -34.62
N ALA A 74 26.19 -6.58 -34.78
CA ALA A 74 25.67 -5.80 -33.66
C ALA A 74 24.50 -6.52 -32.97
N LEU A 75 23.62 -7.15 -33.76
CA LEU A 75 22.49 -7.93 -33.24
C LEU A 75 22.94 -9.25 -32.62
N GLU A 76 23.93 -9.93 -33.19
CA GLU A 76 24.57 -11.12 -32.60
C GLU A 76 25.20 -10.80 -31.23
N GLU A 77 25.97 -9.72 -31.13
CA GLU A 77 26.56 -9.28 -29.86
C GLU A 77 25.48 -8.89 -28.84
N ALA A 78 24.41 -8.23 -29.27
CA ALA A 78 23.26 -7.92 -28.41
C ALA A 78 22.60 -9.22 -27.88
N ARG A 79 22.36 -10.20 -28.75
CA ARG A 79 21.82 -11.53 -28.38
C ARG A 79 22.75 -12.26 -27.40
N ASP A 80 24.06 -12.16 -27.57
CA ASP A 80 25.04 -12.81 -26.68
C ASP A 80 25.15 -12.16 -25.31
N SER A 81 24.79 -10.89 -25.20
CA SER A 81 24.76 -10.17 -23.94
C SER A 81 23.49 -10.36 -23.10
N LEU A 82 22.49 -11.10 -23.61
CA LEU A 82 21.23 -11.34 -22.91
C LEU A 82 21.46 -12.05 -21.57
N GLN A 83 20.97 -11.44 -20.51
CA GLN A 83 20.96 -11.99 -19.16
C GLN A 83 19.53 -12.03 -18.63
N SER A 84 19.15 -13.18 -18.07
CA SER A 84 17.86 -13.36 -17.41
C SER A 84 17.81 -12.64 -16.07
N ASN A 85 16.65 -12.10 -15.74
CA ASN A 85 16.35 -11.56 -14.43
C ASN A 85 15.90 -12.70 -13.49
N GLU A 86 16.87 -13.41 -12.93
CA GLU A 86 16.62 -14.59 -12.08
C GLU A 86 15.77 -14.28 -10.85
N ASP A 87 15.90 -13.09 -10.26
CA ASP A 87 15.10 -12.67 -9.10
C ASP A 87 13.61 -12.57 -9.47
N LEU A 88 13.28 -11.89 -10.57
CA LEU A 88 11.91 -11.77 -11.04
C LEU A 88 11.32 -13.12 -11.47
N ILE A 89 12.10 -13.93 -12.19
CA ILE A 89 11.70 -15.30 -12.59
C ILE A 89 11.38 -16.15 -11.35
N SER A 90 12.24 -16.10 -10.33
CA SER A 90 12.05 -16.80 -9.07
C SER A 90 10.76 -16.38 -8.38
N VAL A 91 10.50 -15.07 -8.28
CA VAL A 91 9.26 -14.54 -7.69
C VAL A 91 8.03 -15.02 -8.44
N ILE A 92 8.01 -14.93 -9.77
CA ILE A 92 6.86 -15.38 -10.57
C ILE A 92 6.63 -16.88 -10.37
N ARG A 93 7.69 -17.69 -10.30
CA ARG A 93 7.60 -19.12 -9.99
C ARG A 93 6.95 -19.36 -8.63
N HIS A 94 7.41 -18.66 -7.60
CA HIS A 94 6.83 -18.76 -6.26
C HIS A 94 5.35 -18.36 -6.23
N LEU A 95 4.97 -17.28 -6.94
CA LEU A 95 3.58 -16.85 -7.07
C LEU A 95 2.71 -17.90 -7.78
N LYS A 96 3.22 -18.50 -8.87
CA LYS A 96 2.55 -19.57 -9.62
C LYS A 96 2.32 -20.80 -8.74
N VAL A 97 3.34 -21.24 -8.01
CA VAL A 97 3.23 -22.38 -7.07
C VAL A 97 2.23 -22.07 -5.94
N ARG A 98 2.33 -20.90 -5.31
CA ARG A 98 1.42 -20.48 -4.22
C ARG A 98 -0.03 -20.38 -4.67
N SER A 99 -0.29 -20.08 -5.94
CA SER A 99 -1.65 -20.05 -6.51
C SER A 99 -2.28 -21.44 -6.67
N GLY A 100 -1.54 -22.53 -6.46
CA GLY A 100 -2.04 -23.90 -6.68
C GLY A 100 -2.35 -24.18 -8.15
N GLY A 101 -1.68 -23.52 -9.09
CA GLY A 101 -1.92 -23.63 -10.53
C GLY A 101 -3.05 -22.76 -11.07
N MET A 102 -3.64 -21.87 -10.25
CA MET A 102 -4.66 -20.92 -10.70
C MET A 102 -4.11 -19.69 -11.43
N LEU A 103 -2.81 -19.40 -11.28
CA LEU A 103 -2.14 -18.29 -11.94
C LEU A 103 -1.55 -18.75 -13.28
N HIS A 104 -2.10 -18.20 -14.36
CA HIS A 104 -1.55 -18.37 -15.70
C HIS A 104 -0.50 -17.32 -16.00
N VAL A 105 0.59 -17.73 -16.66
CA VAL A 105 1.72 -16.84 -16.97
C VAL A 105 2.02 -16.93 -18.46
N PHE A 106 1.92 -15.82 -19.16
CA PHE A 106 2.21 -15.71 -20.59
C PHE A 106 3.29 -14.67 -20.86
N ALA A 107 3.88 -14.72 -22.04
CA ALA A 107 4.76 -13.66 -22.53
C ALA A 107 4.26 -13.06 -23.85
N MET A 108 4.49 -11.76 -24.04
CA MET A 108 4.24 -11.02 -25.27
C MET A 108 5.50 -10.24 -25.67
N SER A 109 6.18 -10.66 -26.74
CA SER A 109 7.41 -10.02 -27.18
C SER A 109 7.34 -9.53 -28.62
N ASN A 110 7.81 -8.30 -28.86
CA ASN A 110 8.11 -7.83 -30.20
C ASN A 110 9.47 -8.39 -30.60
N ILE A 111 9.45 -9.47 -31.39
CA ILE A 111 10.64 -10.22 -31.76
C ILE A 111 10.40 -10.96 -33.07
N SER A 112 11.42 -11.00 -33.92
CA SER A 112 11.39 -11.78 -35.17
C SER A 112 11.46 -13.29 -34.87
N ALA A 113 11.09 -14.12 -35.85
CA ALA A 113 11.21 -15.57 -35.68
C ALA A 113 12.67 -16.04 -35.49
N PRO A 114 13.66 -15.60 -36.29
CA PRO A 114 15.06 -15.98 -36.07
C PRO A 114 15.60 -15.55 -34.71
N ASP A 115 15.26 -14.34 -34.26
CA ASP A 115 15.70 -13.82 -32.96
C ASP A 115 15.09 -14.64 -31.80
N TYR A 116 13.83 -15.04 -31.93
CA TYR A 116 13.15 -15.85 -30.94
C TYR A 116 13.77 -17.25 -30.80
N GLU A 117 14.11 -17.90 -31.92
CA GLU A 117 14.78 -19.21 -31.89
C GLU A 117 16.12 -19.13 -31.14
N VAL A 118 16.91 -18.08 -31.38
CA VAL A 118 18.17 -17.85 -30.63
C VAL A 118 17.88 -17.61 -29.15
N LEU A 119 16.89 -16.77 -28.83
CA LEU A 119 16.52 -16.48 -27.46
C LEU A 119 16.16 -17.76 -26.68
N ARG A 120 15.45 -18.71 -27.29
CA ARG A 120 15.10 -19.99 -26.61
C ARG A 120 16.27 -20.92 -26.33
N THR A 121 17.43 -20.69 -26.94
CA THR A 121 18.66 -21.41 -26.59
C THR A 121 19.34 -20.87 -25.32
N LYS A 122 18.99 -19.64 -24.89
CA LYS A 122 19.61 -19.01 -23.73
C LYS A 122 19.14 -19.69 -22.43
N PRO A 123 20.02 -19.79 -21.41
CA PRO A 123 19.69 -20.46 -20.15
C PRO A 123 18.67 -19.64 -19.39
N ALA A 124 17.42 -20.11 -19.38
CA ALA A 124 16.33 -19.56 -18.60
C ALA A 124 15.25 -20.62 -18.38
N ASP A 125 14.45 -20.45 -17.33
CA ASP A 125 13.31 -21.31 -17.06
C ASP A 125 12.11 -20.97 -17.94
N TRP A 126 12.16 -21.45 -19.18
CA TRP A 126 11.09 -21.27 -20.15
C TRP A 126 9.80 -22.02 -19.79
N SER A 127 9.85 -22.98 -18.87
CA SER A 127 8.67 -23.73 -18.40
C SER A 127 7.76 -22.89 -17.48
N LEU A 128 8.24 -21.71 -17.08
CA LEU A 128 7.45 -20.72 -16.34
C LEU A 128 6.21 -20.29 -17.10
N PHE A 129 6.32 -20.14 -18.41
CA PHE A 129 5.25 -19.65 -19.27
C PHE A 129 4.35 -20.80 -19.73
N ASP A 130 3.05 -20.60 -19.64
CA ASP A 130 2.05 -21.48 -20.24
C ASP A 130 2.05 -21.35 -21.76
N ASP A 131 2.32 -20.14 -22.26
CA ASP A 131 2.55 -19.87 -23.69
C ASP A 131 3.36 -18.57 -23.90
N ILE A 132 4.00 -18.44 -25.06
CA ILE A 132 4.74 -17.25 -25.47
C ILE A 132 4.26 -16.79 -26.83
N PHE A 133 3.79 -15.54 -26.88
CA PHE A 133 3.32 -14.90 -28.09
C PHE A 133 4.38 -13.93 -28.63
N THR A 134 4.90 -14.22 -29.80
CA THR A 134 5.85 -13.35 -30.51
C THR A 134 5.14 -12.56 -31.59
N SER A 135 5.63 -11.35 -31.88
CA SER A 135 5.07 -10.54 -32.95
C SER A 135 5.14 -11.22 -34.32
N ALA A 136 6.19 -12.02 -34.57
CA ALA A 136 6.33 -12.77 -35.81
C ALA A 136 5.32 -13.93 -35.89
N GLY A 137 5.11 -14.64 -34.79
CA GLY A 137 4.15 -15.77 -34.74
C GLY A 137 2.68 -15.33 -34.79
N VAL A 138 2.36 -14.11 -34.33
CA VAL A 138 1.01 -13.55 -34.44
C VAL A 138 0.81 -12.75 -35.73
N GLY A 139 1.89 -12.20 -36.31
CA GLY A 139 1.82 -11.28 -37.44
C GLY A 139 1.41 -9.85 -37.06
N GLU A 140 1.41 -9.53 -35.76
CA GLU A 140 1.05 -8.24 -35.18
C GLU A 140 1.93 -7.95 -33.96
N ARG A 141 2.13 -6.68 -33.60
CA ARG A 141 3.08 -6.28 -32.55
C ARG A 141 2.48 -5.30 -31.54
N LYS A 142 3.14 -5.12 -30.40
CA LYS A 142 2.83 -4.06 -29.43
C LYS A 142 3.33 -2.73 -30.02
N PRO A 143 2.62 -1.60 -29.84
CA PRO A 143 1.42 -1.39 -29.02
C PRO A 143 0.08 -1.61 -29.77
N ASN A 144 0.07 -2.24 -30.96
CA ASN A 144 -1.17 -2.38 -31.74
C ASN A 144 -2.19 -3.29 -31.02
N LEU A 145 -3.41 -2.78 -30.84
CA LEU A 145 -4.50 -3.49 -30.14
C LEU A 145 -4.82 -4.88 -30.73
N GLY A 146 -4.51 -5.09 -32.01
CA GLY A 146 -4.67 -6.38 -32.68
C GLY A 146 -3.86 -7.51 -32.01
N PHE A 147 -2.66 -7.21 -31.51
CA PHE A 147 -1.82 -8.22 -30.84
C PHE A 147 -2.46 -8.65 -29.51
N TYR A 148 -2.80 -7.69 -28.65
CA TYR A 148 -3.44 -7.96 -27.36
C TYR A 148 -4.75 -8.73 -27.52
N LYS A 149 -5.60 -8.35 -28.48
CA LYS A 149 -6.86 -9.05 -28.77
C LYS A 149 -6.63 -10.48 -29.25
N ALA A 150 -5.61 -10.71 -30.08
CA ALA A 150 -5.25 -12.05 -30.53
C ALA A 150 -4.77 -12.93 -29.37
N VAL A 151 -3.94 -12.38 -28.47
CA VAL A 151 -3.45 -13.09 -27.27
C VAL A 151 -4.61 -13.44 -26.34
N LEU A 152 -5.42 -12.46 -25.96
CA LEU A 152 -6.62 -12.67 -25.13
C LEU A 152 -7.56 -13.73 -25.71
N SER A 153 -7.79 -13.70 -27.03
CA SER A 153 -8.64 -14.68 -27.70
C SER A 153 -8.05 -16.10 -27.70
N ARG A 154 -6.72 -16.24 -27.74
CA ARG A 154 -6.04 -17.55 -27.73
C ARG A 154 -5.95 -18.13 -26.32
N THR A 155 -5.72 -17.29 -25.32
CA THR A 155 -5.58 -17.73 -23.92
C THR A 155 -6.93 -17.85 -23.20
N GLY A 156 -7.97 -17.16 -23.67
CA GLY A 156 -9.24 -17.04 -22.97
C GLY A 156 -9.15 -16.19 -21.70
N ALA A 157 -8.06 -15.43 -21.51
CA ALA A 157 -7.86 -14.59 -20.34
C ALA A 157 -8.90 -13.47 -20.28
N ASP A 158 -9.42 -13.22 -19.07
CA ASP A 158 -10.26 -12.06 -18.79
C ASP A 158 -9.36 -10.83 -18.59
N PRO A 159 -9.48 -9.77 -19.40
CA PRO A 159 -8.68 -8.56 -19.24
C PRO A 159 -8.78 -7.96 -17.84
N SER A 160 -9.97 -7.96 -17.22
CA SER A 160 -10.17 -7.40 -15.88
C SER A 160 -9.46 -8.16 -14.77
N ARG A 161 -8.99 -9.38 -15.06
CA ARG A 161 -8.24 -10.27 -14.17
C ARG A 161 -6.81 -10.54 -14.68
N THR A 162 -6.35 -9.72 -15.62
CA THR A 162 -5.02 -9.83 -16.23
C THR A 162 -4.13 -8.67 -15.80
N ILE A 163 -2.92 -8.98 -15.35
CA ILE A 163 -1.83 -8.02 -15.14
C ILE A 163 -0.91 -8.06 -16.34
N PHE A 164 -0.57 -6.89 -16.88
CA PHE A 164 0.37 -6.74 -18.00
C PHE A 164 1.57 -5.91 -17.56
N VAL A 165 2.78 -6.41 -17.76
CA VAL A 165 4.04 -5.75 -17.38
C VAL A 165 4.91 -5.55 -18.60
N ASP A 166 5.34 -4.31 -18.84
CA ASP A 166 6.14 -3.93 -20.02
C ASP A 166 6.93 -2.66 -19.70
N ASP A 167 8.14 -2.51 -20.27
CA ASP A 167 9.01 -1.35 -20.05
C ASP A 167 8.47 -0.08 -20.73
N LYS A 168 7.66 -0.23 -21.79
CA LYS A 168 7.16 0.91 -22.58
C LYS A 168 5.76 1.33 -22.16
N MET A 169 5.64 2.61 -21.78
CA MET A 169 4.35 3.21 -21.41
C MET A 169 3.28 3.07 -22.51
N GLU A 170 3.65 3.15 -23.79
CA GLU A 170 2.71 2.99 -24.91
C GLU A 170 2.11 1.57 -24.98
N ASN A 171 2.89 0.54 -24.67
CA ASN A 171 2.42 -0.84 -24.60
C ASN A 171 1.49 -1.02 -23.39
N VAL A 172 1.87 -0.47 -22.24
CA VAL A 172 1.06 -0.49 -21.02
C VAL A 172 -0.26 0.26 -21.21
N LEU A 173 -0.26 1.38 -21.93
CA LEU A 173 -1.46 2.15 -22.25
C LEU A 173 -2.44 1.32 -23.09
N SER A 174 -1.95 0.62 -24.11
CA SER A 174 -2.76 -0.29 -24.92
C SER A 174 -3.39 -1.39 -24.08
N ALA A 175 -2.62 -2.04 -23.19
CA ALA A 175 -3.15 -3.05 -22.26
C ALA A 175 -4.24 -2.49 -21.34
N ARG A 176 -4.00 -1.32 -20.72
CA ARG A 176 -4.97 -0.64 -19.85
C ARG A 176 -6.26 -0.27 -20.60
N SER A 177 -6.15 0.16 -21.86
CA SER A 177 -7.31 0.50 -22.70
C SER A 177 -8.26 -0.68 -22.93
N LEU A 178 -7.77 -1.92 -22.76
CA LEU A 178 -8.53 -3.16 -22.89
C LEU A 178 -9.03 -3.69 -21.53
N GLY A 179 -8.76 -2.98 -20.42
CA GLY A 179 -9.21 -3.35 -19.08
C GLY A 179 -8.19 -4.11 -18.24
N MET A 180 -6.96 -4.31 -18.73
CA MET A 180 -5.88 -4.95 -17.96
C MET A 180 -5.31 -4.04 -16.87
N CYS A 181 -4.80 -4.63 -15.80
CA CYS A 181 -3.94 -3.95 -14.85
C CYS A 181 -2.53 -3.81 -15.45
N GLY A 182 -2.26 -2.69 -16.12
CA GLY A 182 -0.95 -2.42 -16.71
C GLY A 182 0.04 -1.82 -15.71
N ILE A 183 1.24 -2.39 -15.65
CA ILE A 183 2.39 -1.93 -14.84
C ILE A 183 3.53 -1.58 -15.80
N VAL A 184 4.09 -0.38 -15.66
CA VAL A 184 5.31 -0.01 -16.37
C VAL A 184 6.49 -0.58 -15.60
N PHE A 185 7.34 -1.34 -16.27
CA PHE A 185 8.56 -1.87 -15.70
C PHE A 185 9.64 -0.78 -15.68
N ASP A 186 9.99 -0.31 -14.50
CA ASP A 186 11.11 0.60 -14.24
C ASP A 186 12.27 -0.12 -13.54
N ASP A 187 11.95 -0.83 -12.46
CA ASP A 187 12.88 -1.64 -11.69
C ASP A 187 12.19 -2.91 -11.16
N SER A 188 12.99 -3.96 -10.96
CA SER A 188 12.46 -5.27 -10.55
C SER A 188 11.82 -5.26 -9.17
N ARG A 189 12.32 -4.45 -8.24
CA ARG A 189 11.82 -4.40 -6.86
C ARG A 189 10.42 -3.79 -6.83
N THR A 190 10.20 -2.69 -7.55
CA THR A 190 8.88 -2.04 -7.66
C THR A 190 7.84 -2.97 -8.26
N VAL A 191 8.20 -3.70 -9.32
CA VAL A 191 7.29 -4.66 -9.96
C VAL A 191 7.03 -5.87 -9.07
N ILE A 192 8.05 -6.45 -8.44
CA ILE A 192 7.89 -7.56 -7.48
C ILE A 192 6.93 -7.17 -6.35
N ARG A 193 7.11 -5.98 -5.78
CA ARG A 193 6.20 -5.44 -4.75
C ARG A 193 4.76 -5.33 -5.27
N ALA A 194 4.59 -4.76 -6.47
CA ALA A 194 3.28 -4.61 -7.07
C ALA A 194 2.60 -5.98 -7.31
N LEU A 195 3.34 -6.98 -7.82
CA LEU A 195 2.84 -8.33 -8.01
C LEU A 195 2.41 -8.98 -6.69
N HIS A 196 3.21 -8.85 -5.63
CA HIS A 196 2.84 -9.31 -4.29
C HIS A 196 1.58 -8.64 -3.76
N ASN A 197 1.42 -7.32 -3.99
CA ASN A 197 0.26 -6.57 -3.53
C ASN A 197 -1.01 -6.88 -4.33
N LEU A 198 -0.90 -7.19 -5.62
CA LEU A 198 -2.04 -7.49 -6.49
C LEU A 198 -2.49 -8.96 -6.39
N LEU A 199 -1.57 -9.89 -6.12
CA LEU A 199 -1.84 -11.33 -6.06
C LEU A 199 -1.92 -11.88 -4.61
N GLY A 200 -1.34 -11.20 -3.63
CA GLY A 200 -1.40 -11.61 -2.23
C GLY A 200 -2.62 -11.07 -1.50
N ASP A 201 -3.06 -11.75 -0.43
CA ASP A 201 -3.97 -11.13 0.53
C ASP A 201 -3.16 -10.21 1.46
N PRO A 202 -3.36 -8.89 1.42
CA PRO A 202 -2.59 -7.94 2.22
C PRO A 202 -2.69 -8.20 3.73
N VAL A 203 -3.83 -8.70 4.20
CA VAL A 203 -4.03 -8.98 5.63
C VAL A 203 -3.20 -10.19 6.07
N GLU A 204 -3.14 -11.25 5.25
CA GLU A 204 -2.32 -12.42 5.54
C GLU A 204 -0.83 -12.08 5.52
N ARG A 205 -0.39 -11.28 4.54
CA ARG A 205 1.01 -10.80 4.49
C ARG A 205 1.37 -9.95 5.71
N GLY A 206 0.49 -9.03 6.12
CA GLY A 206 0.69 -8.23 7.33
C GLY A 206 0.75 -9.09 8.59
N ARG A 207 -0.09 -10.12 8.69
CA ARG A 207 -0.07 -11.08 9.81
C ARG A 207 1.25 -11.82 9.88
N GLN A 208 1.75 -12.32 8.74
CA GLN A 208 3.04 -13.00 8.66
C GLN A 208 4.18 -12.09 9.10
N TYR A 209 4.17 -10.82 8.66
CA TYR A 209 5.12 -9.82 9.13
C TYR A 209 5.10 -9.66 10.65
N LEU A 210 3.91 -9.48 11.26
CA LEU A 210 3.78 -9.31 12.70
C LEU A 210 4.28 -10.55 13.46
N THR A 211 3.92 -11.75 13.01
CA THR A 211 4.37 -13.01 13.64
C THR A 211 5.88 -13.20 13.56
N LEU A 212 6.51 -12.91 12.40
CA LEU A 212 7.96 -13.01 12.24
C LEU A 212 8.73 -12.01 13.12
N ASN A 213 8.09 -10.89 13.45
CA ASN A 213 8.68 -9.82 14.26
C ASN A 213 8.09 -9.77 15.69
N ALA A 214 7.41 -10.83 16.14
CA ALA A 214 6.82 -10.91 17.46
C ALA A 214 7.86 -10.59 18.55
N LYS A 215 7.45 -9.81 19.56
CA LYS A 215 8.29 -9.26 20.64
C LYS A 215 9.40 -8.30 20.20
N LYS A 216 9.53 -8.01 18.89
CA LYS A 216 10.57 -7.13 18.32
C LYS A 216 9.98 -5.91 17.60
N LEU A 217 8.70 -5.61 17.83
CA LEU A 217 7.97 -4.50 17.20
C LEU A 217 8.29 -3.16 17.89
N LEU A 218 9.57 -2.83 18.04
CA LEU A 218 10.04 -1.64 18.75
C LEU A 218 9.68 -0.35 18.01
N SER A 219 9.52 0.73 18.77
CA SER A 219 9.38 2.07 18.22
C SER A 219 10.75 2.62 17.84
N VAL A 220 10.80 3.49 16.83
CA VAL A 220 12.03 4.08 16.31
C VAL A 220 11.83 5.57 16.13
N THR A 221 12.85 6.34 16.45
CA THR A 221 12.88 7.79 16.21
C THR A 221 13.32 8.12 14.78
N ASP A 222 13.02 9.32 14.31
CA ASP A 222 13.46 9.80 12.98
C ASP A 222 14.98 9.89 12.80
N ASN A 223 15.74 9.86 13.90
CA ASN A 223 17.20 9.78 13.90
C ASN A 223 17.75 8.35 14.13
N GLY A 224 16.88 7.33 14.13
CA GLY A 224 17.26 5.91 14.15
C GLY A 224 17.48 5.30 15.54
N ILE A 225 17.18 6.00 16.62
CA ILE A 225 17.25 5.45 17.99
C ILE A 225 16.02 4.56 18.24
N LEU A 226 16.28 3.31 18.64
CA LEU A 226 15.26 2.34 19.07
C LEU A 226 14.74 2.66 20.47
N LEU A 227 13.43 2.53 20.67
CA LEU A 227 12.73 2.80 21.92
C LEU A 227 11.91 1.58 22.36
N GLU A 228 12.10 1.18 23.61
CA GLU A 228 11.21 0.27 24.34
C GLU A 228 10.16 1.12 25.07
N GLU A 229 8.97 1.22 24.48
CA GLU A 229 7.85 2.02 25.00
C GLU A 229 6.56 1.20 25.06
N ASN A 230 5.67 1.56 25.98
CA ASN A 230 4.45 0.81 26.26
C ASN A 230 3.29 1.18 25.33
N PHE A 231 3.23 2.41 24.84
CA PHE A 231 2.03 2.94 24.21
C PHE A 231 1.73 2.26 22.87
N ALA A 232 2.69 2.18 21.94
CA ALA A 232 2.44 1.52 20.66
C ALA A 232 2.22 0.01 20.86
N GLN A 233 2.87 -0.60 21.85
CA GLN A 233 2.65 -2.00 22.18
C GLN A 233 1.22 -2.26 22.69
N LEU A 234 0.67 -1.37 23.53
CA LEU A 234 -0.72 -1.44 23.99
C LEU A 234 -1.70 -1.30 22.82
N LEU A 235 -1.44 -0.38 21.89
CA LEU A 235 -2.27 -0.25 20.67
C LEU A 235 -2.19 -1.49 19.78
N ILE A 236 -1.00 -2.05 19.57
CA ILE A 236 -0.85 -3.32 18.81
C ILE A 236 -1.66 -4.41 19.50
N LEU A 237 -1.60 -4.52 20.82
CA LEU A 237 -2.37 -5.50 21.59
C LEU A 237 -3.88 -5.29 21.46
N GLU A 238 -4.36 -4.05 21.55
CA GLU A 238 -5.77 -3.72 21.39
C GLU A 238 -6.29 -4.12 20.00
N VAL A 239 -5.52 -3.81 18.95
CA VAL A 239 -5.91 -4.07 17.56
C VAL A 239 -5.84 -5.56 17.23
N THR A 240 -4.78 -6.24 17.64
CA THR A 240 -4.53 -7.63 17.25
C THR A 240 -5.15 -8.66 18.20
N ARG A 241 -5.41 -8.27 19.44
CA ARG A 241 -5.81 -9.16 20.55
C ARG A 241 -4.82 -10.31 20.79
N ASP A 242 -3.56 -10.16 20.37
CA ASP A 242 -2.53 -11.18 20.50
C ASP A 242 -1.35 -10.70 21.37
N ARG A 243 -1.32 -11.19 22.61
CA ARG A 243 -0.26 -10.87 23.58
C ARG A 243 1.10 -11.43 23.18
N ASN A 244 1.18 -12.42 22.29
CA ASN A 244 2.45 -12.99 21.84
C ASN A 244 3.21 -12.03 20.91
N LEU A 245 2.52 -11.09 20.26
CA LEU A 245 3.15 -10.13 19.35
C LEU A 245 3.92 -9.02 20.08
N VAL A 246 3.45 -8.61 21.25
CA VAL A 246 3.90 -7.38 21.91
C VAL A 246 4.89 -7.65 23.03
N ASN A 247 5.90 -6.80 23.17
CA ASN A 247 6.78 -6.80 24.34
C ASN A 247 6.23 -5.84 25.38
N LEU A 248 5.44 -6.35 26.33
CA LEU A 248 4.80 -5.56 27.39
C LEU A 248 5.04 -6.22 28.74
N THR A 249 5.48 -5.40 29.69
CA THR A 249 5.51 -5.75 31.11
C THR A 249 4.26 -5.18 31.76
N ASP A 250 3.54 -6.00 32.50
CA ASP A 250 2.33 -5.55 33.19
C ASP A 250 2.70 -4.53 34.26
N SER A 251 2.01 -3.38 34.25
CA SER A 251 2.10 -2.41 35.32
C SER A 251 0.93 -2.60 36.28
N PRO A 252 1.17 -2.62 37.61
CA PRO A 252 0.12 -2.93 38.57
C PRO A 252 -0.91 -1.80 38.75
N ARG A 253 -0.61 -0.56 38.35
CA ARG A 253 -1.51 0.61 38.55
C ARG A 253 -1.40 1.64 37.42
N THR A 254 -0.27 2.35 37.37
CA THR A 254 -0.04 3.47 36.44
C THR A 254 0.98 3.09 35.38
N TRP A 255 0.86 3.64 34.18
CA TRP A 255 1.75 3.32 33.07
C TRP A 255 2.64 4.50 32.70
N ASN A 256 3.89 4.18 32.39
CA ASN A 256 4.87 5.12 31.86
C ASN A 256 5.00 4.87 30.36
N PHE A 257 5.16 5.92 29.57
CA PHE A 257 5.51 5.79 28.16
C PHE A 257 6.71 4.85 27.94
N PHE A 258 7.80 5.01 28.70
CA PHE A 258 9.00 4.17 28.59
C PHE A 258 8.92 2.92 29.48
N GLN A 259 9.42 1.79 29.00
CA GLN A 259 9.59 0.57 29.81
C GLN A 259 10.84 0.60 30.70
N GLY A 260 11.82 1.41 30.31
CA GLY A 260 13.10 1.52 31.00
C GLY A 260 13.60 2.96 31.05
N LYS A 261 14.92 3.14 30.94
CA LYS A 261 15.54 4.46 31.00
C LYS A 261 14.95 5.37 29.91
N PRO A 262 14.42 6.56 30.26
CA PRO A 262 13.94 7.51 29.27
C PRO A 262 15.07 7.94 28.32
N LEU A 263 14.75 8.04 27.04
CA LEU A 263 15.69 8.45 26.00
C LEU A 263 15.23 9.77 25.37
N LEU A 264 16.21 10.62 25.02
CA LEU A 264 16.00 11.91 24.34
C LEU A 264 15.07 12.88 25.10
N THR A 265 15.02 12.74 26.42
CA THR A 265 14.16 13.51 27.32
C THR A 265 14.88 13.71 28.67
N THR A 266 14.15 14.18 29.69
CA THR A 266 14.66 14.34 31.05
C THR A 266 15.13 13.02 31.66
N GLU A 267 16.10 13.06 32.58
CA GLU A 267 16.66 11.87 33.25
C GLU A 267 15.57 11.01 33.91
N GLU A 268 14.62 11.66 34.56
CA GLU A 268 13.39 11.03 35.07
C GLU A 268 12.21 11.43 34.20
N PHE A 269 11.45 10.44 33.71
CA PHE A 269 10.21 10.65 32.98
C PHE A 269 9.05 10.13 33.83
N PRO A 270 8.06 10.96 34.18
CA PRO A 270 6.99 10.55 35.08
C PRO A 270 6.01 9.60 34.36
N PHE A 271 5.26 8.84 35.16
CA PHE A 271 4.04 8.18 34.68
C PHE A 271 3.10 9.23 34.09
N ASP A 272 2.38 8.85 33.05
CA ASP A 272 1.53 9.77 32.29
C ASP A 272 0.10 9.24 32.18
N LEU A 273 -0.84 10.18 32.16
CA LEU A 273 -2.26 9.89 32.10
C LEU A 273 -2.64 9.30 30.74
N ASP A 274 -1.84 9.54 29.70
CA ASP A 274 -2.08 9.04 28.34
C ASP A 274 -1.91 7.52 28.26
N THR A 275 -0.69 7.05 28.53
CA THR A 275 -0.32 5.64 28.56
C THR A 275 -1.09 4.90 29.66
N THR A 276 -1.35 5.55 30.80
CA THR A 276 -2.15 4.96 31.88
C THR A 276 -3.58 4.72 31.43
N SER A 277 -4.21 5.71 30.79
CA SER A 277 -5.59 5.55 30.31
C SER A 277 -5.70 4.47 29.26
N LEU A 278 -4.74 4.41 28.33
CA LEU A 278 -4.68 3.35 27.34
C LEU A 278 -4.46 1.98 27.99
N GLY A 279 -3.49 1.86 28.89
CA GLY A 279 -3.15 0.63 29.61
C GLY A 279 -4.35 0.05 30.34
N LEU A 280 -5.00 0.85 31.19
CA LEU A 280 -6.17 0.43 31.98
C LEU A 280 -7.40 0.10 31.11
N THR A 281 -7.54 0.74 29.95
CA THR A 281 -8.61 0.41 28.99
C THR A 281 -8.34 -0.91 28.25
N VAL A 282 -7.08 -1.19 27.92
CA VAL A 282 -6.70 -2.35 27.06
C VAL A 282 -6.49 -3.62 27.87
N MET A 283 -5.84 -3.51 29.03
CA MET A 283 -5.42 -4.65 29.84
C MET A 283 -6.56 -5.29 30.64
N ASN A 284 -7.70 -4.58 30.77
CA ASN A 284 -8.87 -5.04 31.52
C ASN A 284 -8.50 -5.43 32.97
N ASP A 285 -7.77 -4.52 33.62
CA ASP A 285 -7.28 -4.66 34.99
C ASP A 285 -8.45 -4.74 36.00
N HIS A 286 -8.14 -5.11 37.24
CA HIS A 286 -9.14 -5.18 38.31
C HIS A 286 -9.84 -3.82 38.50
N GLU A 287 -11.18 -3.81 38.45
CA GLU A 287 -11.99 -2.58 38.52
C GLU A 287 -11.61 -1.68 39.70
N ASP A 288 -11.35 -2.25 40.89
CA ASP A 288 -10.93 -1.51 42.08
C ASP A 288 -9.65 -0.68 41.87
N ILE A 289 -8.68 -1.25 41.13
CA ILE A 289 -7.43 -0.56 40.79
C ILE A 289 -7.73 0.58 39.81
N VAL A 290 -8.55 0.30 38.79
CA VAL A 290 -8.90 1.28 37.76
C VAL A 290 -9.60 2.48 38.40
N HIS A 291 -10.63 2.24 39.22
CA HIS A 291 -11.35 3.28 39.94
C HIS A 291 -10.41 4.09 40.85
N SER A 292 -9.51 3.43 41.57
CA SER A 292 -8.53 4.09 42.43
C SER A 292 -7.56 4.98 41.63
N VAL A 293 -7.10 4.56 40.45
CA VAL A 293 -6.25 5.40 39.59
C VAL A 293 -7.04 6.55 38.99
N MET A 294 -8.30 6.33 38.59
CA MET A 294 -9.17 7.39 38.09
C MET A 294 -9.45 8.46 39.15
N ASP A 295 -9.58 8.08 40.42
CA ASP A 295 -9.71 9.04 41.53
C ASP A 295 -8.45 9.90 41.65
N GLU A 296 -7.27 9.28 41.59
CA GLU A 296 -5.98 9.97 41.59
C GLU A 296 -5.81 10.89 40.35
N MET A 297 -6.28 10.48 39.17
CA MET A 297 -6.25 11.30 37.95
C MET A 297 -7.03 12.62 38.10
N LEU A 298 -8.07 12.66 38.94
CA LEU A 298 -8.86 13.88 39.18
C LEU A 298 -8.07 14.95 39.95
N ASP A 299 -7.00 14.58 40.66
CA ASP A 299 -6.10 15.54 41.29
C ASP A 299 -5.23 16.29 40.24
N TYR A 300 -5.16 15.78 39.02
CA TYR A 300 -4.38 16.35 37.90
C TYR A 300 -5.27 17.07 36.90
N ILE A 301 -6.23 17.85 37.39
CA ILE A 301 -7.07 18.76 36.60
C ILE A 301 -6.66 20.20 36.93
N ASP A 302 -6.52 21.04 35.90
CA ASP A 302 -6.21 22.47 36.11
C ASP A 302 -7.45 23.32 36.45
N ASP A 303 -7.23 24.62 36.67
CA ASP A 303 -8.29 25.57 37.05
C ASP A 303 -9.40 25.70 35.98
N ASP A 304 -9.09 25.40 34.72
CA ASP A 304 -10.04 25.40 33.61
C ASP A 304 -10.85 24.08 33.53
N GLY A 305 -10.49 23.08 34.33
CA GLY A 305 -11.12 21.77 34.32
C GLY A 305 -10.57 20.84 33.24
N ILE A 306 -9.35 21.10 32.76
CA ILE A 306 -8.67 20.30 31.76
C ILE A 306 -7.72 19.31 32.43
N ILE A 307 -7.88 18.04 32.10
CA ILE A 307 -7.02 16.99 32.62
C ILE A 307 -5.60 17.11 32.03
N GLN A 308 -4.59 17.00 32.90
CA GLN A 308 -3.19 17.16 32.54
C GLN A 308 -2.56 15.87 32.02
N THR A 309 -1.34 15.97 31.48
CA THR A 309 -0.64 14.87 30.82
C THR A 309 0.06 13.93 31.80
N TYR A 310 0.60 14.46 32.89
CA TYR A 310 1.52 13.73 33.77
C TYR A 310 0.98 13.66 35.19
N PHE A 311 1.30 12.56 35.89
CA PHE A 311 1.18 12.45 37.34
C PHE A 311 2.30 13.28 38.05
N ASP A 312 2.52 14.53 37.62
CA ASP A 312 3.53 15.45 38.17
C ASP A 312 3.06 16.91 38.06
N HIS A 313 2.67 17.52 39.18
CA HIS A 313 2.21 18.92 39.23
C HIS A 313 3.29 19.93 38.80
N ARG A 314 4.57 19.53 38.75
CA ARG A 314 5.66 20.40 38.25
C ARG A 314 5.68 20.45 36.72
N ARG A 315 4.87 19.63 36.03
CA ARG A 315 4.74 19.57 34.57
C ARG A 315 3.28 19.84 34.13
N PRO A 316 2.72 21.04 34.38
CA PRO A 316 1.35 21.38 34.02
C PRO A 316 1.23 21.53 32.49
N ARG A 317 0.98 20.42 31.81
CA ARG A 317 0.80 20.35 30.36
C ARG A 317 -0.42 19.51 30.07
N PHE A 318 -1.23 19.93 29.13
CA PHE A 318 -2.29 19.13 28.54
C PHE A 318 -2.07 19.00 27.03
N ASP A 319 -2.68 17.98 26.45
CA ASP A 319 -2.71 17.72 25.01
C ASP A 319 -4.07 17.10 24.67
N PRO A 320 -4.72 17.50 23.57
CA PRO A 320 -6.07 17.04 23.30
C PRO A 320 -6.15 15.53 23.03
N VAL A 321 -5.10 14.87 22.54
CA VAL A 321 -5.12 13.41 22.39
C VAL A 321 -5.05 12.72 23.75
N VAL A 322 -4.20 13.20 24.65
CA VAL A 322 -4.09 12.70 26.03
C VAL A 322 -5.43 12.82 26.75
N CYS A 323 -6.07 13.97 26.61
CA CYS A 323 -7.40 14.23 27.16
C CYS A 323 -8.45 13.27 26.58
N VAL A 324 -8.40 12.95 25.28
CA VAL A 324 -9.30 11.96 24.66
C VAL A 324 -9.06 10.55 25.21
N ASN A 325 -7.81 10.15 25.44
CA ASN A 325 -7.52 8.86 26.06
C ASN A 325 -8.01 8.78 27.51
N ALA A 326 -7.85 9.84 28.30
CA ALA A 326 -8.45 9.93 29.63
C ALA A 326 -9.99 9.87 29.57
N LEU A 327 -10.63 10.63 28.68
CA LEU A 327 -12.07 10.53 28.46
C LEU A 327 -12.48 9.10 28.08
N THR A 328 -11.68 8.40 27.27
CA THR A 328 -11.96 7.02 26.86
C THR A 328 -12.02 6.09 28.07
N LEU A 329 -11.05 6.21 28.99
CA LEU A 329 -11.08 5.48 30.26
C LEU A 329 -12.29 5.87 31.12
N PHE A 330 -12.57 7.17 31.28
CA PHE A 330 -13.67 7.60 32.14
C PHE A 330 -15.04 7.17 31.61
N TYR A 331 -15.25 7.25 30.29
CA TYR A 331 -16.49 6.81 29.67
C TYR A 331 -16.64 5.28 29.62
N SER A 332 -15.56 4.50 29.55
CA SER A 332 -15.66 3.04 29.60
C SER A 332 -16.11 2.51 30.96
N TYR A 333 -15.87 3.26 32.04
CA TYR A 333 -16.32 2.96 33.41
C TYR A 333 -17.52 3.81 33.88
N GLY A 334 -18.24 4.47 32.97
CA GLY A 334 -19.46 5.24 33.31
C GLY A 334 -19.23 6.51 34.13
N ARG A 335 -17.99 7.00 34.18
CA ARG A 335 -17.54 8.16 34.96
C ARG A 335 -17.24 9.40 34.11
N GLY A 336 -17.63 9.38 32.82
CA GLY A 336 -17.36 10.46 31.85
C GLY A 336 -17.75 11.87 32.33
N HIS A 337 -18.83 11.98 33.10
CA HIS A 337 -19.35 13.24 33.66
C HIS A 337 -18.33 13.99 34.56
N GLN A 338 -17.36 13.29 35.14
CA GLN A 338 -16.34 13.93 35.98
C GLN A 338 -15.33 14.75 35.17
N LEU A 339 -15.31 14.58 33.85
CA LEU A 339 -14.43 15.29 32.92
C LEU A 339 -15.21 16.14 31.90
N ASP A 340 -16.40 16.65 32.27
CA ASP A 340 -17.28 17.41 31.37
C ASP A 340 -16.61 18.64 30.73
N ARG A 341 -15.80 19.38 31.50
CA ARG A 341 -15.06 20.55 30.99
C ARG A 341 -13.98 20.14 29.99
N THR A 342 -13.28 19.04 30.27
CA THR A 342 -12.33 18.44 29.32
C THR A 342 -13.05 18.01 28.04
N LEU A 343 -14.19 17.33 28.13
CA LEU A 343 -14.99 16.92 26.96
C LEU A 343 -15.46 18.13 26.14
N HIS A 344 -15.92 19.19 26.80
CA HIS A 344 -16.31 20.42 26.11
C HIS A 344 -15.14 21.01 25.31
N TRP A 345 -13.96 21.13 25.93
CA TRP A 345 -12.77 21.61 25.23
C TRP A 345 -12.36 20.71 24.04
N ILE A 346 -12.44 19.39 24.20
CA ILE A 346 -12.20 18.44 23.09
C ILE A 346 -13.16 18.65 21.92
N ARG A 347 -14.43 18.95 22.20
CA ARG A 347 -15.36 19.32 21.14
C ARG A 347 -14.95 20.61 20.45
N GLU A 348 -14.50 21.63 21.18
CA GLU A 348 -14.04 22.90 20.59
C GLU A 348 -12.79 22.69 19.71
N VAL A 349 -11.85 21.83 20.13
CA VAL A 349 -10.70 21.41 19.32
C VAL A 349 -11.18 20.78 18.00
N LEU A 350 -12.19 19.91 18.05
CA LEU A 350 -12.78 19.28 16.87
C LEU A 350 -13.54 20.27 15.99
N LEU A 351 -14.31 21.19 16.59
CA LEU A 351 -15.13 22.20 15.91
C LEU A 351 -14.27 23.19 15.14
N HIS A 352 -13.23 23.70 15.79
CA HIS A 352 -12.33 24.72 15.25
C HIS A 352 -11.12 24.15 14.50
N ARG A 353 -11.05 22.83 14.34
CA ARG A 353 -9.96 22.15 13.62
C ARG A 353 -8.58 22.47 14.20
N ALA A 354 -8.50 22.66 15.52
CA ALA A 354 -7.25 23.03 16.19
C ALA A 354 -6.18 21.92 16.13
N TYR A 355 -6.56 20.71 15.69
CA TYR A 355 -5.70 19.53 15.54
C TYR A 355 -5.02 19.41 14.15
N LEU A 356 -5.26 20.34 13.21
CA LEU A 356 -4.85 20.20 11.79
C LEU A 356 -3.34 20.10 11.53
N ASP A 357 -2.52 20.54 12.47
CA ASP A 357 -1.05 20.45 12.39
C ASP A 357 -0.49 19.39 13.36
N GLY A 358 -1.35 18.47 13.80
CA GLY A 358 -1.08 17.59 14.94
C GLY A 358 -1.23 18.34 16.27
N THR A 359 -0.63 17.80 17.32
CA THR A 359 -0.70 18.36 18.67
C THR A 359 0.70 18.57 19.24
N ARG A 360 0.85 18.77 20.54
CA ARG A 360 2.18 18.88 21.14
C ARG A 360 2.93 17.56 21.03
N TYR A 361 2.24 16.44 21.28
CA TYR A 361 2.85 15.11 21.32
C TYR A 361 2.50 14.22 20.14
N TYR A 362 1.46 14.53 19.37
CA TYR A 362 1.04 13.70 18.24
C TYR A 362 1.34 14.38 16.91
N ALA A 363 1.85 13.59 15.97
CA ALA A 363 2.45 14.11 14.74
C ALA A 363 1.40 14.59 13.72
N THR A 364 0.24 13.93 13.66
CA THR A 364 -0.73 14.11 12.59
C THR A 364 -2.15 14.41 13.10
N PRO A 365 -2.99 15.09 12.30
CA PRO A 365 -4.41 15.26 12.56
C PRO A 365 -5.16 13.95 12.79
N GLU A 366 -4.73 12.92 12.05
CA GLU A 366 -5.30 11.59 12.06
C GLU A 366 -5.19 10.94 13.45
N CYS A 367 -4.17 11.26 14.24
CA CYS A 367 -4.07 10.77 15.62
C CYS A 367 -5.26 11.25 16.46
N PHE A 368 -5.52 12.56 16.50
CA PHE A 368 -6.63 13.12 17.26
C PHE A 368 -7.99 12.56 16.82
N LEU A 369 -8.22 12.50 15.51
CA LEU A 369 -9.45 11.96 14.96
C LEU A 369 -9.62 10.47 15.27
N TYR A 370 -8.55 9.68 15.13
CA TYR A 370 -8.56 8.24 15.44
C TYR A 370 -8.91 7.98 16.91
N PHE A 371 -8.30 8.70 17.84
CA PHE A 371 -8.60 8.53 19.27
C PHE A 371 -10.01 8.98 19.64
N LEU A 372 -10.58 9.97 18.95
CA LEU A 372 -12.01 10.29 19.09
C LEU A 372 -12.92 9.16 18.59
N GLY A 373 -12.54 8.49 17.50
CA GLY A 373 -13.18 7.25 17.06
C GLY A 373 -13.13 6.19 18.15
N ARG A 374 -11.93 5.93 18.69
CA ARG A 374 -11.73 4.97 19.78
C ARG A 374 -12.57 5.27 21.03
N LEU A 375 -12.68 6.54 21.41
CA LEU A 375 -13.58 6.98 22.49
C LEU A 375 -15.03 6.59 22.23
N LEU A 376 -15.53 6.83 21.01
CA LEU A 376 -16.89 6.46 20.61
C LEU A 376 -17.10 4.94 20.49
N GLU A 377 -16.10 4.17 20.05
CA GLU A 377 -16.20 2.70 19.97
C GLU A 377 -16.21 2.04 21.35
N THR A 378 -15.51 2.63 22.32
CA THR A 378 -15.35 2.06 23.66
C THR A 378 -16.52 2.44 24.59
N SER A 379 -17.27 3.49 24.26
CA SER A 379 -18.38 3.99 25.08
C SER A 379 -19.75 3.59 24.52
N ASN A 380 -20.67 3.21 25.41
CA ASN A 380 -22.09 3.03 25.08
C ASN A 380 -22.94 4.27 25.44
N ASP A 381 -22.31 5.40 25.75
CA ASP A 381 -22.99 6.62 26.19
C ASP A 381 -23.66 7.35 25.01
N ALA A 382 -25.00 7.42 25.04
CA ALA A 382 -25.80 8.02 23.98
C ALA A 382 -25.62 9.55 23.88
N TYR A 383 -25.35 10.23 25.00
CA TYR A 383 -25.10 11.67 25.01
C TYR A 383 -23.76 11.97 24.33
N LEU A 384 -22.70 11.26 24.70
CA LEU A 384 -21.38 11.39 24.08
C LEU A 384 -21.45 11.16 22.57
N ALA A 385 -22.13 10.10 22.15
CA ALA A 385 -22.34 9.79 20.74
C ALA A 385 -23.10 10.91 20.02
N GLY A 386 -24.22 11.38 20.57
CA GLY A 386 -24.99 12.49 20.00
C GLY A 386 -24.22 13.81 19.95
N TYR A 387 -23.35 14.03 20.94
CA TYR A 387 -22.54 15.24 21.07
C TYR A 387 -21.41 15.26 20.04
N LEU A 388 -20.57 14.22 19.96
CA LEU A 388 -19.36 14.23 19.12
C LEU A 388 -19.56 13.69 17.70
N LYS A 389 -20.36 12.63 17.51
CA LYS A 389 -20.38 11.86 16.26
C LYS A 389 -20.75 12.67 15.02
N PRO A 390 -21.79 13.54 15.01
CA PRO A 390 -22.13 14.32 13.82
C PRO A 390 -20.98 15.21 13.35
N LEU A 391 -20.32 15.88 14.30
CA LEU A 391 -19.20 16.76 14.02
C LEU A 391 -17.98 15.98 13.54
N LEU A 392 -17.72 14.81 14.14
CA LEU A 392 -16.61 13.95 13.75
C LEU A 392 -16.76 13.41 12.32
N ILE A 393 -18.00 13.09 11.90
CA ILE A 393 -18.31 12.70 10.52
C ILE A 393 -17.92 13.81 9.53
N GLU A 394 -18.32 15.05 9.80
CA GLU A 394 -17.94 16.17 8.93
C GLU A 394 -16.40 16.33 8.86
N ARG A 395 -15.73 16.25 10.01
CA ARG A 395 -14.28 16.43 10.10
C ARG A 395 -13.49 15.33 9.39
N ILE A 396 -13.92 14.06 9.46
CA ILE A 396 -13.21 12.99 8.75
C ILE A 396 -13.47 13.05 7.24
N GLN A 397 -14.66 13.45 6.80
CA GLN A 397 -14.98 13.63 5.38
C GLN A 397 -14.07 14.66 4.71
N GLU A 398 -13.72 15.74 5.41
CA GLU A 398 -12.75 16.76 4.94
C GLU A 398 -11.33 16.20 4.75
N ARG A 399 -11.01 15.07 5.38
CA ARG A 399 -9.68 14.45 5.37
C ARG A 399 -9.55 13.28 4.39
N ILE A 400 -10.65 12.78 3.83
CA ILE A 400 -10.62 11.68 2.85
C ILE A 400 -9.77 12.11 1.63
N GLY A 401 -8.74 11.31 1.30
CA GLY A 401 -7.82 11.60 0.20
C GLY A 401 -6.73 12.63 0.51
N ALA A 402 -6.65 13.14 1.75
CA ALA A 402 -5.52 13.97 2.17
C ALA A 402 -4.20 13.17 2.12
N LYS A 403 -3.07 13.85 1.88
CA LYS A 403 -1.76 13.18 1.93
C LYS A 403 -1.50 12.62 3.33
N GLY A 404 -0.87 11.45 3.41
CA GLY A 404 -0.51 10.80 4.66
C GLY A 404 0.34 9.56 4.41
N ASP A 405 1.10 9.15 5.42
CA ASP A 405 1.77 7.85 5.41
C ASP A 405 0.77 6.70 5.63
N ALA A 406 1.26 5.46 5.65
CA ALA A 406 0.42 4.29 5.84
C ALA A 406 -0.35 4.32 7.17
N LEU A 407 0.21 4.91 8.22
CA LEU A 407 -0.45 5.01 9.53
C LEU A 407 -1.61 6.02 9.47
N ALA A 408 -1.38 7.21 8.92
CA ALA A 408 -2.42 8.23 8.75
C ALA A 408 -3.58 7.70 7.89
N LEU A 409 -3.27 7.04 6.77
CA LEU A 409 -4.28 6.39 5.93
C LEU A 409 -5.07 5.34 6.72
N SER A 410 -4.39 4.48 7.47
CA SER A 410 -5.03 3.42 8.27
C SER A 410 -5.93 4.00 9.38
N MET A 411 -5.46 5.03 10.09
CA MET A 411 -6.24 5.74 11.10
C MET A 411 -7.53 6.35 10.52
N ARG A 412 -7.45 7.00 9.34
CA ARG A 412 -8.64 7.53 8.66
C ARG A 412 -9.60 6.43 8.25
N LEU A 413 -9.08 5.33 7.71
CA LEU A 413 -9.90 4.19 7.29
C LEU A 413 -10.61 3.55 8.49
N CYS A 414 -9.90 3.26 9.59
CA CYS A 414 -10.51 2.75 10.83
C CYS A 414 -11.61 3.69 11.34
N LEU A 415 -11.36 5.00 11.39
CA LEU A 415 -12.37 5.97 11.82
C LEU A 415 -13.57 6.01 10.87
N CYS A 416 -13.33 6.01 9.55
CA CYS A 416 -14.41 5.93 8.57
C CYS A 416 -15.26 4.66 8.82
N ALA A 417 -14.63 3.51 9.08
CA ALA A 417 -15.34 2.28 9.34
C ALA A 417 -16.19 2.33 10.62
N CYS A 418 -15.61 2.79 11.73
CA CYS A 418 -16.30 3.04 12.99
C CYS A 418 -17.55 3.92 12.79
N LEU A 419 -17.48 4.90 11.87
CA LEU A 419 -18.58 5.81 11.57
C LEU A 419 -19.54 5.30 10.48
N GLY A 420 -19.30 4.13 9.89
CA GLY A 420 -20.10 3.57 8.80
C GLY A 420 -19.89 4.27 7.46
N LEU A 421 -18.75 4.95 7.27
CA LEU A 421 -18.38 5.67 6.06
C LEU A 421 -17.45 4.84 5.20
N ARG A 422 -17.72 4.80 3.90
CA ARG A 422 -16.83 4.16 2.92
C ARG A 422 -15.74 5.13 2.48
N ASN A 423 -14.51 4.64 2.36
CA ASN A 423 -13.36 5.43 1.92
C ASN A 423 -12.47 4.62 0.96
N ASP A 424 -12.95 4.41 -0.27
CA ASP A 424 -12.18 3.68 -1.30
C ASP A 424 -10.94 4.46 -1.79
N VAL A 425 -10.91 5.79 -1.58
CA VAL A 425 -9.79 6.65 -2.00
C VAL A 425 -8.55 6.34 -1.19
N ASP A 426 -8.66 6.36 0.14
CA ASP A 426 -7.53 6.04 1.01
C ASP A 426 -7.20 4.55 0.95
N LEU A 427 -8.20 3.66 0.79
CA LEU A 427 -7.93 2.22 0.63
C LEU A 427 -7.10 1.92 -0.62
N ARG A 428 -7.42 2.54 -1.77
CA ARG A 428 -6.62 2.41 -3.01
C ARG A 428 -5.21 2.99 -2.85
N THR A 429 -5.04 3.97 -1.98
CA THR A 429 -3.72 4.55 -1.66
C THR A 429 -2.92 3.68 -0.70
N LEU A 430 -3.57 3.05 0.28
CA LEU A 430 -2.91 2.23 1.32
C LEU A 430 -2.38 0.90 0.76
N LEU A 431 -3.16 0.21 -0.08
CA LEU A 431 -2.83 -1.15 -0.54
C LEU A 431 -1.47 -1.24 -1.27
N PRO A 432 -1.12 -0.32 -2.19
CA PRO A 432 0.18 -0.36 -2.86
C PRO A 432 1.38 -0.04 -1.96
N LEU A 433 1.16 0.53 -0.77
CA LEU A 433 2.23 0.89 0.18
C LEU A 433 2.76 -0.30 0.99
N GLN A 434 2.15 -1.48 0.87
CA GLN A 434 2.65 -2.68 1.56
C GLN A 434 4.01 -3.08 0.98
N CYS A 435 5.00 -3.29 1.85
CA CYS A 435 6.37 -3.66 1.52
C CYS A 435 6.46 -5.16 1.17
N ASP A 436 7.59 -5.59 0.60
CA ASP A 436 7.81 -6.97 0.15
C ASP A 436 7.69 -7.99 1.27
N ASP A 437 8.20 -7.65 2.46
CA ASP A 437 8.14 -8.46 3.68
C ASP A 437 6.73 -8.56 4.30
N GLY A 438 5.73 -7.91 3.70
CA GLY A 438 4.33 -7.93 4.12
C GLY A 438 3.96 -6.85 5.14
N GLY A 439 4.92 -6.13 5.71
CA GLY A 439 4.64 -4.98 6.57
C GLY A 439 4.28 -3.73 5.77
N TRP A 440 3.85 -2.67 6.45
CA TRP A 440 3.85 -1.31 5.91
C TRP A 440 5.04 -0.55 6.47
N GLU A 441 5.51 0.50 5.80
CA GLU A 441 6.58 1.36 6.31
C GLU A 441 6.24 1.98 7.68
N ILE A 442 7.28 2.48 8.36
CA ILE A 442 7.10 3.16 9.65
C ILE A 442 6.19 4.38 9.48
N GLY A 443 5.11 4.42 10.25
CA GLY A 443 4.28 5.60 10.41
C GLY A 443 4.61 6.36 11.68
N TRP A 444 4.60 7.68 11.60
CA TRP A 444 5.03 8.58 12.68
C TRP A 444 3.84 8.99 13.53
N ILE A 445 3.79 8.51 14.77
CA ILE A 445 2.65 8.70 15.66
C ILE A 445 2.88 9.84 16.65
N TYR A 446 4.04 9.85 17.32
CA TYR A 446 4.37 10.85 18.34
C TYR A 446 5.49 11.77 17.89
N LYS A 447 5.66 12.88 18.60
CA LYS A 447 6.85 13.72 18.60
C LYS A 447 7.17 14.19 20.01
N PHE A 448 8.46 14.30 20.33
CA PHE A 448 8.88 14.90 21.59
C PHE A 448 8.50 16.38 21.62
N GLY A 449 7.66 16.80 22.57
CA GLY A 449 7.14 18.16 22.63
C GLY A 449 8.17 19.28 22.95
N SER A 450 9.45 18.95 23.10
CA SER A 450 10.55 19.93 23.27
C SER A 450 11.49 19.98 22.06
N SER A 451 11.82 18.83 21.47
CA SER A 451 12.78 18.73 20.36
C SER A 451 12.13 18.55 18.98
N GLY A 452 10.86 18.13 18.93
CA GLY A 452 10.16 17.81 17.68
C GLY A 452 10.58 16.48 17.05
N ILE A 453 11.51 15.74 17.66
CA ILE A 453 11.94 14.41 17.20
C ILE A 453 10.72 13.48 17.13
N SER A 454 10.48 12.90 15.96
CA SER A 454 9.34 12.03 15.72
C SER A 454 9.63 10.60 16.17
N ILE A 455 8.59 9.89 16.62
CA ILE A 455 8.63 8.49 17.01
C ILE A 455 7.58 7.75 16.19
N GLY A 456 8.01 6.69 15.52
CA GLY A 456 7.13 5.84 14.72
C GLY A 456 7.22 4.38 15.14
N ASN A 457 6.22 3.60 14.76
CA ASN A 457 6.20 2.17 15.02
C ASN A 457 5.64 1.40 13.81
N ARG A 458 6.49 0.56 13.23
CA ARG A 458 6.15 -0.22 12.03
C ARG A 458 5.15 -1.35 12.32
N GLY A 459 5.24 -1.96 13.51
CA GLY A 459 4.29 -2.97 13.97
C GLY A 459 2.89 -2.39 14.15
N LEU A 460 2.78 -1.23 14.78
CA LEU A 460 1.53 -0.50 14.94
C LEU A 460 0.94 -0.13 13.59
N THR A 461 1.75 0.46 12.71
CA THR A 461 1.32 0.84 11.35
C THR A 461 0.76 -0.37 10.59
N THR A 462 1.46 -1.51 10.65
CA THR A 462 1.01 -2.76 10.02
C THR A 462 -0.28 -3.29 10.64
N SER A 463 -0.37 -3.29 11.98
CA SER A 463 -1.58 -3.76 12.68
C SER A 463 -2.82 -2.94 12.34
N LEU A 464 -2.68 -1.61 12.28
CA LEU A 464 -3.77 -0.71 11.90
C LEU A 464 -4.12 -0.81 10.42
N ALA A 465 -3.13 -0.98 9.53
CA ALA A 465 -3.41 -1.22 8.11
C ALA A 465 -4.23 -2.50 7.90
N MET A 466 -3.90 -3.57 8.62
CA MET A 466 -4.69 -4.81 8.60
C MET A 466 -6.12 -4.59 9.12
N LYS A 467 -6.29 -3.91 10.27
CA LYS A 467 -7.61 -3.56 10.83
C LYS A 467 -8.43 -2.76 9.81
N ALA A 468 -7.86 -1.67 9.29
CA ALA A 468 -8.48 -0.81 8.30
C ALA A 468 -8.96 -1.58 7.06
N ILE A 469 -8.13 -2.47 6.50
CA ILE A 469 -8.51 -3.28 5.33
C ILE A 469 -9.66 -4.23 5.66
N LEU A 470 -9.62 -4.92 6.81
CA LEU A 470 -10.68 -5.84 7.23
C LEU A 470 -12.00 -5.12 7.45
N GLU A 471 -11.97 -3.96 8.10
CA GLU A 471 -13.17 -3.16 8.38
C GLU A 471 -13.74 -2.53 7.11
N MET A 472 -12.91 -2.01 6.21
CA MET A 472 -13.40 -1.53 4.91
C MET A 472 -14.05 -2.63 4.06
N ARG A 473 -13.56 -3.87 4.16
CA ARG A 473 -14.16 -5.03 3.49
C ARG A 473 -15.53 -5.40 4.06
N SER A 474 -15.82 -5.08 5.34
CA SER A 474 -17.09 -5.42 5.99
C SER A 474 -18.21 -4.41 5.72
N ILE A 475 -17.86 -3.17 5.32
CA ILE A 475 -18.84 -2.16 4.92
C ILE A 475 -19.48 -2.58 3.60
N SER A 476 -20.78 -2.86 3.64
CA SER A 476 -21.54 -3.33 2.47
C SER A 476 -21.40 -2.36 1.31
N THR A 477 -21.00 -2.88 0.14
CA THR A 477 -21.05 -2.11 -1.10
C THR A 477 -22.50 -1.98 -1.57
N PRO A 478 -23.03 -0.77 -1.82
CA PRO A 478 -24.14 -0.66 -2.75
C PRO A 478 -23.66 -1.25 -4.09
N PRO A 479 -24.47 -2.05 -4.79
CA PRO A 479 -24.08 -2.56 -6.10
C PRO A 479 -23.71 -1.37 -7.01
N PRO A 480 -22.71 -1.53 -7.90
CA PRO A 480 -22.43 -0.50 -8.88
C PRO A 480 -23.71 -0.23 -9.66
N SER A 481 -24.24 1.00 -9.55
CA SER A 481 -25.29 1.45 -10.45
C SER A 481 -24.67 1.51 -11.84
N LEU A 482 -24.86 0.44 -12.63
CA LEU A 482 -24.75 0.53 -14.07
C LEU A 482 -25.79 1.56 -14.50
N SER A 483 -25.37 2.81 -14.67
CA SER A 483 -26.16 3.78 -15.41
C SER A 483 -26.37 3.17 -16.79
N GLN A 484 -27.59 2.71 -17.07
CA GLN A 484 -28.00 2.34 -18.41
C GLN A 484 -27.81 3.57 -19.28
N ALA A 485 -26.73 3.62 -20.06
CA ALA A 485 -26.66 4.52 -21.18
C ALA A 485 -27.82 4.12 -22.12
N PRO A 486 -28.69 5.05 -22.54
CA PRO A 486 -29.81 4.70 -23.40
C PRO A 486 -29.26 4.15 -24.71
N ALA A 487 -29.74 2.97 -25.09
CA ALA A 487 -29.46 2.36 -26.38
C ALA A 487 -29.88 3.34 -27.49
N VAL A 488 -28.90 3.90 -28.19
CA VAL A 488 -29.17 4.67 -29.42
C VAL A 488 -29.63 3.66 -30.47
N SER A 489 -30.95 3.58 -30.65
CA SER A 489 -31.59 2.85 -31.73
C SER A 489 -31.23 3.51 -33.07
N LEU A 490 -30.27 2.92 -33.79
CA LEU A 490 -30.06 3.19 -35.21
C LEU A 490 -31.16 2.49 -36.01
N SER A 491 -32.31 3.15 -36.12
CA SER A 491 -33.32 2.78 -37.11
C SER A 491 -32.84 3.23 -38.50
N LYS A 492 -32.49 2.26 -39.33
CA LYS A 492 -32.36 2.43 -40.78
C LYS A 492 -33.75 2.72 -41.35
N GLN A 493 -34.00 3.95 -41.78
CA GLN A 493 -35.04 4.20 -42.77
C GLN A 493 -34.41 4.20 -44.17
N VAL A 494 -34.69 3.11 -44.88
CA VAL A 494 -34.58 3.03 -46.33
C VAL A 494 -35.80 3.74 -46.90
N HIS A 495 -35.62 4.84 -47.64
CA HIS A 495 -36.64 5.37 -48.52
C HIS A 495 -36.42 4.83 -49.94
N PRO A 496 -37.46 4.35 -50.64
CA PRO A 496 -37.38 4.04 -52.06
C PRO A 496 -37.50 5.31 -52.90
N ALA A 497 -36.90 5.25 -54.08
CA ALA A 497 -36.85 6.31 -55.08
C ALA A 497 -38.23 6.73 -55.62
N THR A 498 -38.32 8.02 -55.94
CA THR A 498 -38.95 8.56 -57.16
C THR A 498 -38.16 9.76 -57.61
#